data_AF-A0A9D2PCQ1-F1
#
_entry.id   AF-A0A9D2PCQ1-F1
#
_cell.length_a   1.000
_cell.length_b   1.000
_cell.length_c   1.000
_cell.angle_alpha   90.00
_cell.angle_beta   90.00
_cell.angle_gamma   90.00
#
_symmetry.space_group_name_H-M   'P 1'
#
loop_
_entity.id
_entity.type
_entity.pdbx_description
1 polymer ?
#
loop_
_entity_poly.entity_id
_entity_poly.type
_entity_poly.pdbx_seq_one_letter_code
_entity_poly.pdbx_strand_id
1 'polypeptide(L)'
;MKMVERFRGLNIYQKGVLLFMAAMILVFAAVYAVTISREGFSYRGAIFIPSREDGSTVYSGKIKGEAASFTVTEDQTAVYRLGDKTYGPYIFREDPAAVPKAPVPGEEVTGVELRLGDEILFRGGMENGDYRLLYNEDGSVRDLGIAMTVGSGVQIDENGNVIDPEEPSVFEILELFTGPELVHRGAWGMWFYGVLACILTAVSVLFADELFRWGMSFHIQNAELAEPSELEIAGRYIAWTVLPFLAMALFIAGLSVSPV
;
A
#
# COMPACT_ATOMS: atom_id res chain seq x y z
N MET A 1 -30.20 -20.54 -17.73
CA MET A 1 -31.02 -20.33 -18.94
C MET A 1 -31.57 -18.89 -19.04
N LYS A 2 -32.22 -18.34 -18.00
CA LYS A 2 -32.81 -16.97 -18.01
C LYS A 2 -31.84 -15.80 -18.29
N MET A 3 -30.59 -15.83 -17.84
CA MET A 3 -29.65 -14.71 -18.04
C MET A 3 -29.15 -14.58 -19.50
N VAL A 4 -28.97 -15.70 -20.21
CA VAL A 4 -28.51 -15.69 -21.60
C VAL A 4 -29.59 -15.13 -22.53
N GLU A 5 -30.86 -15.45 -22.25
CA GLU A 5 -32.02 -14.89 -22.98
C GLU A 5 -32.14 -13.38 -22.75
N ARG A 6 -31.96 -12.90 -21.52
CA ARG A 6 -31.91 -11.46 -21.20
C ARG A 6 -30.82 -10.76 -22.00
N PHE A 7 -29.60 -11.31 -21.97
CA PHE A 7 -28.48 -10.73 -22.70
C PHE A 7 -28.73 -10.69 -24.21
N ARG A 8 -29.39 -11.70 -24.79
CA ARG A 8 -29.77 -11.71 -26.20
C ARG A 8 -30.76 -10.60 -26.55
N GLY A 9 -31.73 -10.33 -25.66
CA GLY A 9 -32.76 -9.30 -25.83
C GLY A 9 -32.29 -7.85 -25.67
N LEU A 10 -31.10 -7.62 -25.12
CA LEU A 10 -30.53 -6.28 -24.98
C LEU A 10 -30.22 -5.64 -26.34
N ASN A 11 -30.36 -4.32 -26.41
CA ASN A 11 -29.94 -3.57 -27.58
C ASN A 11 -28.40 -3.42 -27.65
N ILE A 12 -27.90 -2.92 -28.79
CA ILE A 12 -26.46 -2.78 -29.05
C ILE A 12 -25.81 -1.86 -28.01
N TYR A 13 -26.48 -0.78 -27.61
CA TYR A 13 -25.98 0.15 -26.61
C TYR A 13 -25.79 -0.51 -25.24
N GLN A 14 -26.80 -1.19 -24.71
CA GLN A 14 -26.77 -1.89 -23.43
C GLN A 14 -25.67 -2.96 -23.40
N LYS A 15 -25.54 -3.73 -24.49
CA LYS A 15 -24.44 -4.70 -24.66
C LYS A 15 -23.08 -4.01 -24.64
N GLY A 16 -22.96 -2.85 -25.29
CA GLY A 16 -21.76 -2.02 -25.29
C GLY A 16 -21.39 -1.55 -23.88
N VAL A 17 -22.35 -1.01 -23.12
CA VAL A 17 -22.12 -0.56 -21.73
C VAL A 17 -21.66 -1.72 -20.83
N LEU A 18 -22.32 -2.89 -20.92
CA LEU A 18 -21.93 -4.07 -20.14
C LEU A 18 -20.52 -4.55 -20.49
N LEU A 19 -20.18 -4.60 -21.78
CA LEU A 19 -18.86 -5.01 -22.25
C LEU A 19 -17.78 -4.02 -21.82
N PHE A 20 -18.06 -2.72 -21.91
CA PHE A 20 -17.17 -1.65 -21.43
C PHE A 20 -16.89 -1.80 -19.92
N MET A 21 -17.92 -1.99 -19.10
CA MET A 21 -17.74 -2.19 -17.66
C MET A 21 -16.95 -3.45 -17.34
N ALA A 22 -17.24 -4.57 -18.02
CA ALA A 22 -16.49 -5.81 -17.84
C ALA A 22 -15.00 -5.63 -18.19
N ALA A 23 -14.71 -4.99 -19.32
CA ALA A 23 -13.34 -4.67 -19.72
C ALA A 23 -12.66 -3.74 -18.70
N MET A 24 -13.37 -2.71 -18.23
CA MET A 24 -12.87 -1.76 -17.23
C MET A 24 -12.50 -2.47 -15.92
N ILE A 25 -13.37 -3.35 -15.39
CA ILE A 25 -13.08 -4.14 -14.18
C ILE A 25 -11.81 -4.97 -14.37
N LEU A 26 -11.66 -5.67 -15.51
CA LEU A 26 -10.49 -6.50 -15.78
C LEU A 26 -9.21 -5.68 -15.89
N VAL A 27 -9.24 -4.55 -16.60
CA VAL A 27 -8.10 -3.64 -16.75
C VAL A 27 -7.69 -3.11 -15.39
N PHE A 28 -8.62 -2.57 -14.60
CA PHE A 28 -8.29 -2.04 -13.29
C PHE A 28 -7.90 -3.14 -12.31
N ALA A 29 -8.48 -4.34 -12.36
CA ALA A 29 -8.00 -5.47 -11.57
C ALA A 29 -6.53 -5.80 -11.87
N ALA A 30 -6.12 -5.80 -13.14
CA ALA A 30 -4.73 -6.01 -13.53
C ALA A 30 -3.82 -4.85 -13.07
N VAL A 31 -4.27 -3.59 -13.21
CA VAL A 31 -3.51 -2.42 -12.77
C VAL A 31 -3.34 -2.41 -11.25
N TYR A 32 -4.40 -2.69 -10.50
CA TYR A 32 -4.35 -2.82 -9.04
C TYR A 32 -3.45 -3.99 -8.63
N ALA A 33 -3.58 -5.15 -9.28
CA ALA A 33 -2.70 -6.29 -9.02
C ALA A 33 -1.23 -5.91 -9.25
N VAL A 34 -0.88 -5.26 -10.37
CA VAL A 34 0.51 -4.82 -10.63
C VAL A 34 0.98 -3.74 -9.66
N THR A 35 0.11 -2.81 -9.27
CA THR A 35 0.46 -1.69 -8.37
C THR A 35 0.67 -2.19 -6.94
N ILE A 36 -0.18 -3.10 -6.49
CA ILE A 36 -0.14 -3.71 -5.15
C ILE A 36 0.98 -4.75 -5.10
N SER A 37 1.15 -5.61 -6.11
CA SER A 37 2.25 -6.60 -6.17
C SER A 37 3.64 -5.99 -6.22
N ARG A 38 3.78 -4.66 -6.35
CA ARG A 38 5.03 -3.96 -6.04
C ARG A 38 5.14 -3.80 -4.52
N GLU A 39 5.28 -4.93 -3.85
CA GLU A 39 5.72 -5.01 -2.47
C GLU A 39 7.11 -4.39 -2.40
N GLY A 40 7.26 -3.37 -1.57
CA GLY A 40 8.51 -2.65 -1.44
C GLY A 40 8.68 -2.11 -0.04
N PHE A 41 9.93 -1.91 0.34
CA PHE A 41 10.30 -1.30 1.60
C PHE A 41 9.88 0.17 1.58
N SER A 42 8.99 0.56 2.49
CA SER A 42 8.60 1.96 2.65
C SER A 42 9.67 2.69 3.42
N TYR A 43 10.34 3.66 2.78
CA TYR A 43 11.40 4.44 3.40
C TYR A 43 11.22 5.92 3.03
N ARG A 44 11.04 6.78 4.05
CA ARG A 44 10.89 8.24 3.93
C ARG A 44 9.87 8.69 2.86
N GLY A 45 8.71 8.02 2.83
CA GLY A 45 7.61 8.32 1.89
C GLY A 45 7.81 7.80 0.46
N ALA A 46 8.91 7.10 0.20
CA ALA A 46 9.17 6.40 -1.06
C ALA A 46 9.02 4.88 -0.85
N ILE A 47 8.62 4.17 -1.91
CA ILE A 47 8.60 2.71 -1.92
C ILE A 47 9.80 2.22 -2.71
N PHE A 48 10.65 1.44 -2.05
CA PHE A 48 11.82 0.82 -2.63
C PHE A 48 11.49 -0.59 -3.06
N ILE A 49 11.68 -0.87 -4.35
CA ILE A 49 11.32 -2.14 -4.96
C ILE A 49 12.54 -3.08 -4.85
N PRO A 50 12.39 -4.28 -4.26
CA PRO A 50 13.47 -5.25 -4.18
C PRO A 50 13.77 -5.88 -5.54
N SER A 51 15.05 -6.01 -5.86
CA SER A 51 15.61 -6.75 -7.00
C SER A 51 16.71 -7.67 -6.48
N ARG A 52 16.80 -8.91 -6.97
CA ARG A 52 17.91 -9.80 -6.65
C ARG A 52 19.01 -9.65 -7.70
N GLU A 53 20.19 -9.25 -7.25
CA GLU A 53 21.38 -9.05 -8.09
C GLU A 53 22.58 -9.72 -7.42
N ASP A 54 23.20 -10.69 -8.10
CA ASP A 54 24.48 -11.30 -7.70
C ASP A 54 24.58 -11.76 -6.22
N GLY A 55 23.52 -12.38 -5.68
CA GLY A 55 23.50 -12.84 -4.28
C GLY A 55 23.24 -11.72 -3.26
N SER A 56 22.81 -10.55 -3.72
CA SER A 56 22.35 -9.43 -2.90
C SER A 56 20.91 -9.05 -3.26
N THR A 57 20.22 -8.44 -2.31
CA THR A 57 18.91 -7.83 -2.52
C THR A 57 19.08 -6.32 -2.57
N VAL A 58 18.82 -5.73 -3.74
CA VAL A 58 18.87 -4.30 -3.99
C VAL A 58 17.45 -3.73 -3.94
N TYR A 59 17.15 -2.97 -2.91
CA TYR A 59 15.92 -2.18 -2.81
C TYR A 59 16.17 -0.85 -3.51
N SER A 60 15.44 -0.56 -4.59
CA SER A 60 15.64 0.67 -5.39
C SER A 60 14.41 1.57 -5.38
N GLY A 61 14.61 2.87 -5.19
CA GLY A 61 13.56 3.87 -5.10
C GLY A 61 14.01 5.26 -5.53
N LYS A 62 13.15 6.25 -5.30
CA LYS A 62 13.50 7.67 -5.48
C LYS A 62 13.03 8.48 -4.29
N ILE A 63 13.94 9.23 -3.68
CA ILE A 63 13.63 10.18 -2.60
C ILE A 63 13.76 11.58 -3.19
N LYS A 64 12.70 12.40 -3.09
CA LYS A 64 12.68 13.79 -3.62
C LYS A 64 13.14 13.92 -5.09
N GLY A 65 12.98 12.86 -5.90
CA GLY A 65 13.37 12.82 -7.32
C GLY A 65 14.77 12.28 -7.60
N GLU A 66 15.59 12.12 -6.56
CA GLU A 66 16.95 11.56 -6.64
C GLU A 66 16.90 10.03 -6.50
N ALA A 67 17.80 9.33 -7.20
CA ALA A 67 17.88 7.88 -7.14
C ALA A 67 18.42 7.45 -5.77
N ALA A 68 17.73 6.52 -5.11
CA ALA A 68 18.21 5.95 -3.86
C ALA A 68 18.09 4.43 -3.88
N SER A 69 19.03 3.76 -3.22
CA SER A 69 19.06 2.30 -3.16
C SER A 69 19.65 1.80 -1.87
N PHE A 70 19.06 0.76 -1.30
CA PHE A 70 19.68 -0.07 -0.26
C PHE A 70 20.13 -1.38 -0.89
N THR A 71 21.38 -1.74 -0.72
CA THR A 71 21.91 -3.04 -1.13
C THR A 71 22.19 -3.86 0.12
N VAL A 72 21.53 -5.00 0.26
CA VAL A 72 21.71 -5.94 1.37
C VAL A 72 22.30 -7.23 0.82
N THR A 73 23.48 -7.61 1.29
CA THR A 73 24.17 -8.84 0.89
C THR A 73 23.83 -10.00 1.82
N GLU A 74 24.06 -11.24 1.37
CA GLU A 74 23.80 -12.46 2.16
C GLU A 74 24.58 -12.53 3.48
N ASP A 75 25.72 -11.86 3.60
CA ASP A 75 26.54 -11.77 4.82
C ASP A 75 26.04 -10.71 5.82
N GLN A 76 24.79 -10.24 5.65
CA GLN A 76 24.17 -9.23 6.51
C GLN A 76 24.96 -7.90 6.53
N THR A 77 25.50 -7.53 5.38
CA THR A 77 26.06 -6.19 5.13
C THR A 77 25.07 -5.37 4.31
N ALA A 78 24.85 -4.11 4.69
CA ALA A 78 23.98 -3.18 3.98
C ALA A 78 24.72 -1.89 3.61
N VAL A 79 24.47 -1.42 2.39
CA VAL A 79 24.97 -0.14 1.90
C VAL A 79 23.78 0.68 1.40
N TYR A 80 23.68 1.90 1.88
CA TYR A 80 22.68 2.85 1.42
C TYR A 80 23.32 3.88 0.49
N ARG A 81 22.71 4.12 -0.67
CA ARG A 81 23.14 5.14 -1.61
C ARG A 81 21.98 6.10 -1.88
N LEU A 82 22.27 7.39 -1.81
CA LEU A 82 21.34 8.48 -2.16
C LEU A 82 22.08 9.42 -3.12
N GLY A 83 21.73 9.37 -4.40
CA GLY A 83 22.46 10.10 -5.44
C GLY A 83 23.94 9.72 -5.49
N ASP A 84 24.80 10.71 -5.28
CA ASP A 84 26.25 10.54 -5.22
C ASP A 84 26.78 10.17 -3.82
N LYS A 85 25.93 10.24 -2.78
CA LYS A 85 26.31 9.89 -1.41
C LYS A 85 26.14 8.40 -1.14
N THR A 86 27.10 7.82 -0.42
CA THR A 86 27.07 6.43 0.02
C THR A 86 27.30 6.36 1.52
N TYR A 87 26.42 5.64 2.22
CA TYR A 87 26.42 5.42 3.66
C TYR A 87 26.58 3.91 3.95
N GLY A 88 27.28 3.58 5.04
CA GLY A 88 27.71 2.22 5.33
C GLY A 88 29.18 1.96 4.95
N PRO A 89 29.64 0.70 4.98
CA PRO A 89 28.85 -0.51 5.16
C PRO A 89 28.34 -0.68 6.60
N TYR A 90 27.05 -0.95 6.72
CA TYR A 90 26.41 -1.37 7.96
C TYR A 90 26.49 -2.89 8.05
N ILE A 91 26.97 -3.41 9.17
CA ILE A 91 27.13 -4.86 9.39
C ILE A 91 26.23 -5.25 10.55
N PHE A 92 25.28 -6.15 10.28
CA PHE A 92 24.39 -6.70 11.29
C PHE A 92 24.89 -8.07 11.75
N ARG A 93 24.79 -8.32 13.05
CA ARG A 93 25.09 -9.62 13.67
C ARG A 93 24.11 -9.90 14.79
N GLU A 94 23.65 -11.14 14.88
CA GLU A 94 23.00 -11.64 16.09
C GLU A 94 24.06 -11.93 17.15
N ASP A 95 23.89 -11.35 18.34
CA ASP A 95 24.72 -11.59 19.51
C ASP A 95 23.83 -11.94 20.71
N PRO A 96 23.69 -13.23 21.05
CA PRO A 96 22.91 -13.67 22.21
C PRO A 96 23.39 -13.06 23.54
N ALA A 97 24.64 -12.59 23.63
CA ALA A 97 25.15 -11.93 24.82
C ALA A 97 24.67 -10.47 24.97
N ALA A 98 24.12 -9.88 23.91
CA ALA A 98 23.54 -8.54 23.91
C ALA A 98 22.08 -8.51 24.40
N VAL A 99 21.47 -9.68 24.63
CA VAL A 99 20.11 -9.78 25.19
C VAL A 99 20.09 -9.09 26.57
N PRO A 100 19.13 -8.19 26.83
CA PRO A 100 19.03 -7.49 28.10
C PRO A 100 18.91 -8.47 29.26
N LYS A 101 19.67 -8.22 30.33
CA LYS A 101 19.68 -9.10 31.51
C LYS A 101 18.43 -8.94 32.38
N ALA A 102 17.78 -7.79 32.28
CA ALA A 102 16.52 -7.53 32.96
C ALA A 102 15.37 -8.16 32.15
N PRO A 103 14.36 -8.75 32.81
CA PRO A 103 13.17 -9.24 32.11
C PRO A 103 12.45 -8.08 31.44
N VAL A 104 12.36 -8.15 30.11
CA VAL A 104 11.70 -7.15 29.29
C VAL A 104 10.23 -7.57 29.07
N PRO A 105 9.25 -6.65 29.14
CA PRO A 105 7.87 -6.97 28.79
C PRO A 105 7.75 -7.05 27.27
N GLY A 106 7.35 -8.20 26.73
CA GLY A 106 7.23 -8.38 25.28
C GLY A 106 7.31 -9.83 24.81
N GLU A 107 7.29 -10.01 23.49
CA GLU A 107 7.60 -11.27 22.80
C GLU A 107 9.09 -11.68 22.98
N GLU A 108 9.54 -12.72 22.25
CA GLU A 108 10.95 -13.13 22.29
C GLU A 108 11.88 -11.97 21.87
N VAL A 109 12.92 -11.72 22.68
CA VAL A 109 13.92 -10.67 22.43
C VAL A 109 15.17 -11.29 21.83
N THR A 110 15.57 -10.81 20.66
CA THR A 110 16.81 -11.22 19.98
C THR A 110 17.93 -10.23 20.30
N GLY A 111 19.09 -10.73 20.74
CA GLY A 111 20.27 -9.89 20.95
C GLY A 111 20.94 -9.57 19.62
N VAL A 112 21.20 -8.29 19.35
CA VAL A 112 21.73 -7.82 18.07
C VAL A 112 22.85 -6.80 18.26
N GLU A 113 23.80 -6.81 17.32
CA GLU A 113 24.87 -5.82 17.18
C GLU A 113 24.80 -5.23 15.77
N LEU A 114 24.70 -3.90 15.68
CA LEU A 114 24.82 -3.15 14.44
C LEU A 114 26.12 -2.34 14.45
N ARG A 115 26.92 -2.49 13.40
CA ARG A 115 28.19 -1.79 13.24
C ARG A 115 28.22 -0.93 11.98
N LEU A 116 28.97 0.15 12.02
CA LEU A 116 29.40 0.92 10.86
C LEU A 116 30.91 0.72 10.69
N GLY A 117 31.29 -0.19 9.80
CA GLY A 117 32.67 -0.67 9.73
C GLY A 117 33.14 -1.26 11.07
N ASP A 118 34.11 -0.62 11.72
CA ASP A 118 34.67 -1.06 13.00
C ASP A 118 33.92 -0.52 14.23
N GLU A 119 33.12 0.54 14.07
CA GLU A 119 32.38 1.19 15.15
C GLU A 119 31.07 0.47 15.45
N ILE A 120 30.76 0.27 16.74
CA ILE A 120 29.47 -0.30 17.18
C ILE A 120 28.47 0.85 17.31
N LEU A 121 27.48 0.89 16.44
CA LEU A 121 26.39 1.87 16.50
C LEU A 121 25.33 1.47 17.52
N PHE A 122 25.08 0.16 17.66
CA PHE A 122 24.12 -0.36 18.61
C PHE A 122 24.46 -1.79 19.00
N ARG A 123 24.25 -2.12 20.28
CA ARG A 123 24.31 -3.46 20.82
C ARG A 123 23.27 -3.59 21.93
N GLY A 124 22.34 -4.51 21.78
CA GLY A 124 21.22 -4.65 22.72
C GLY A 124 20.18 -5.67 22.29
N GLY A 125 19.02 -5.64 22.95
CA GLY A 125 17.88 -6.48 22.62
C GLY A 125 16.96 -5.82 21.60
N MET A 126 16.40 -6.60 20.71
CA MET A 126 15.35 -6.21 19.79
C MET A 126 14.16 -7.14 19.98
N GLU A 127 12.98 -6.58 20.25
CA GLU A 127 11.74 -7.35 20.34
C GLU A 127 11.31 -7.85 18.97
N ASN A 128 10.99 -9.14 18.88
CA ASN A 128 10.35 -9.72 17.70
C ASN A 128 8.85 -9.40 17.77
N GLY A 129 8.26 -8.80 16.73
CA GLY A 129 6.82 -8.47 16.70
C GLY A 129 6.48 -7.30 15.77
N ASP A 130 5.19 -6.92 15.73
CA ASP A 130 4.68 -5.80 14.91
C ASP A 130 5.21 -4.43 15.40
N TYR A 131 5.41 -4.27 16.72
CA TYR A 131 5.98 -3.07 17.33
C TYR A 131 7.40 -3.36 17.80
N ARG A 132 8.38 -3.25 16.90
CA ARG A 132 9.78 -3.57 17.18
C ARG A 132 10.40 -2.51 18.11
N LEU A 133 10.46 -2.79 19.41
CA LEU A 133 11.19 -1.96 20.36
C LEU A 133 12.65 -2.40 20.47
N LEU A 134 13.55 -1.41 20.60
CA LEU A 134 14.97 -1.64 20.88
C LEU A 134 15.23 -1.41 22.36
N TYR A 135 16.00 -2.31 22.96
CA TYR A 135 16.39 -2.29 24.36
C TYR A 135 17.91 -2.22 24.46
N ASN A 136 18.42 -1.35 25.32
CA ASN A 136 19.83 -1.37 25.69
C ASN A 136 20.14 -2.63 26.53
N GLU A 137 21.42 -3.00 26.66
CA GLU A 137 21.84 -4.16 27.47
C GLU A 137 21.41 -4.09 28.95
N ASP A 138 21.14 -2.88 29.46
CA ASP A 138 20.66 -2.62 30.82
C ASP A 138 19.13 -2.81 30.99
N GLY A 139 18.40 -3.07 29.90
CA GLY A 139 16.95 -3.25 29.89
C GLY A 139 16.15 -1.96 29.74
N SER A 140 16.79 -0.80 29.60
CA SER A 140 16.10 0.44 29.24
C SER A 140 15.69 0.42 27.77
N VAL A 141 14.52 1.00 27.46
CA VAL A 141 14.09 1.19 26.07
C VAL A 141 15.02 2.22 25.45
N ARG A 142 15.61 1.88 24.30
CA ARG A 142 16.36 2.84 23.48
C ARG A 142 15.36 3.84 22.95
N ASP A 143 15.49 5.10 23.36
CA ASP A 143 14.71 6.18 22.77
C ASP A 143 15.02 6.20 21.26
N LEU A 144 13.99 6.05 20.43
CA LEU A 144 14.11 5.99 18.96
C LEU A 144 14.46 7.35 18.35
N GLY A 145 14.82 8.33 19.20
CA GLY A 145 15.37 9.61 18.78
C GLY A 145 14.33 10.40 18.02
N ILE A 146 13.41 11.06 18.73
CA ILE A 146 12.65 12.14 18.13
C ILE A 146 13.65 13.28 17.86
N ALA A 147 14.21 13.32 16.65
CA ALA A 147 15.10 14.39 16.24
C ALA A 147 14.32 15.72 16.20
N MET A 148 14.67 16.65 17.09
CA MET A 148 14.05 17.98 17.09
C MET A 148 14.62 18.78 15.92
N THR A 149 13.74 19.15 14.97
CA THR A 149 14.11 20.07 13.90
C THR A 149 14.21 21.48 14.48
N VAL A 150 15.43 21.97 14.67
CA VAL A 150 15.66 23.39 15.00
C VAL A 150 15.35 24.21 13.74
N GLY A 151 14.77 25.41 13.89
CA GLY A 151 14.24 26.26 12.80
C GLY A 151 15.22 26.66 11.67
N SER A 152 16.47 26.18 11.69
CA SER A 152 17.46 26.28 10.62
C SER A 152 17.51 25.05 9.69
N GLY A 153 16.72 24.00 9.95
CA GLY A 153 16.72 22.75 9.16
C GLY A 153 17.82 21.75 9.52
N VAL A 154 18.59 22.01 10.57
CA VAL A 154 19.64 21.11 11.08
C VAL A 154 19.02 20.18 12.13
N GLN A 155 19.19 18.86 11.95
CA GLN A 155 18.84 17.87 12.97
C GLN A 155 20.07 17.63 13.84
N ILE A 156 19.88 17.71 15.16
CA ILE A 156 20.93 17.55 16.16
C ILE A 156 20.52 16.36 17.04
N ASP A 157 21.44 15.44 17.31
CA ASP A 157 21.18 14.31 18.21
C ASP A 157 20.99 14.78 19.67
N GLU A 158 20.56 13.87 20.54
CA GLU A 158 20.40 14.13 21.98
C GLU A 158 21.71 14.58 22.67
N ASN A 159 22.85 14.35 22.01
CA ASN A 159 24.20 14.65 22.49
C ASN A 159 24.79 15.94 21.89
N GLY A 160 24.06 16.67 21.04
CA GLY A 160 24.51 17.92 20.43
C GLY A 160 25.31 17.78 19.12
N ASN A 161 25.41 16.58 18.52
CA ASN A 161 26.08 16.36 17.25
C ASN A 161 25.17 16.69 16.07
N VAL A 162 25.75 17.28 15.02
CA VAL A 162 25.06 17.50 13.74
C VAL A 162 24.89 16.14 13.07
N ILE A 163 23.66 15.64 13.00
CA ILE A 163 23.33 14.45 12.23
C ILE A 163 23.14 14.89 10.77
N ASP A 164 23.73 14.18 9.80
CA ASP A 164 23.32 14.34 8.41
C ASP A 164 21.87 13.82 8.32
N PRO A 165 20.86 14.67 8.08
CA PRO A 165 19.48 14.22 8.02
C PRO A 165 19.25 13.20 6.90
N GLU A 166 20.20 13.00 5.99
CA GLU A 166 20.16 12.00 4.92
C GLU A 166 20.72 10.62 5.33
N GLU A 167 21.43 10.52 6.46
CA GLU A 167 21.90 9.23 6.98
C GLU A 167 20.71 8.42 7.57
N PRO A 168 20.63 7.10 7.29
CA PRO A 168 19.62 6.24 7.88
C PRO A 168 19.81 6.07 9.39
N SER A 169 18.72 5.99 10.14
CA SER A 169 18.80 5.70 11.57
C SER A 169 19.15 4.22 11.82
N VAL A 170 19.68 3.93 13.00
CA VAL A 170 19.96 2.55 13.45
C VAL A 170 18.71 1.67 13.32
N PHE A 171 17.54 2.21 13.68
CA PHE A 171 16.27 1.50 13.58
C PHE A 171 15.91 1.16 12.14
N GLU A 172 16.03 2.13 11.22
CA GLU A 172 15.74 1.95 9.80
C GLU A 172 16.63 0.86 9.16
N ILE A 173 17.91 0.78 9.56
CA ILE A 173 18.84 -0.25 9.08
C ILE A 173 18.54 -1.62 9.70
N LEU A 174 18.20 -1.68 10.99
CA LEU A 174 17.80 -2.94 11.64
C LEU A 174 16.50 -3.51 11.04
N GLU A 175 15.53 -2.66 10.74
CA GLU A 175 14.28 -3.04 10.07
C GLU A 175 14.56 -3.67 8.69
N LEU A 176 15.51 -3.11 7.95
CA LEU A 176 15.94 -3.62 6.65
C LEU A 176 16.52 -5.05 6.74
N PHE A 177 17.33 -5.36 7.75
CA PHE A 177 17.94 -6.69 7.93
C PHE A 177 16.98 -7.76 8.44
N THR A 178 16.00 -7.36 9.24
CA THR A 178 15.09 -8.29 9.93
C THR A 178 13.87 -8.66 9.08
N GLY A 179 13.78 -8.11 7.86
CA GLY A 179 12.64 -8.26 6.98
C GLY A 179 11.71 -7.06 7.15
N PRO A 180 11.70 -6.10 6.21
CA PRO A 180 10.79 -4.98 6.28
C PRO A 180 9.35 -5.46 6.10
N GLU A 181 8.40 -4.81 6.79
CA GLU A 181 6.99 -4.98 6.46
C GLU A 181 6.77 -4.46 5.04
N LEU A 182 6.37 -5.36 4.14
CA LEU A 182 6.10 -5.01 2.76
C LEU A 182 4.76 -4.28 2.70
N VAL A 183 4.82 -2.94 2.67
CA VAL A 183 3.63 -2.10 2.58
C VAL A 183 3.17 -2.01 1.12
N HIS A 184 1.93 -2.41 0.85
CA HIS A 184 1.35 -2.32 -0.48
C HIS A 184 0.85 -0.92 -0.80
N ARG A 185 1.10 -0.43 -2.02
CA ARG A 185 0.50 0.81 -2.53
C ARG A 185 -0.93 0.55 -3.03
N GLY A 186 -1.92 1.13 -2.34
CA GLY A 186 -3.30 1.23 -2.82
C GLY A 186 -4.33 0.64 -1.88
N ALA A 187 -5.45 1.34 -1.70
CA ALA A 187 -6.56 0.89 -0.84
C ALA A 187 -7.53 -0.02 -1.62
N TRP A 188 -7.64 -1.29 -1.22
CA TRP A 188 -8.60 -2.25 -1.81
C TRP A 188 -10.04 -1.75 -1.76
N GLY A 189 -10.39 -0.95 -0.73
CA GLY A 189 -11.74 -0.43 -0.53
C GLY A 189 -12.28 0.32 -1.74
N MET A 190 -11.48 1.19 -2.36
CA MET A 190 -11.92 2.01 -3.51
C MET A 190 -12.14 1.16 -4.77
N TRP A 191 -11.31 0.14 -4.98
CA TRP A 191 -11.54 -0.83 -6.05
C TRP A 191 -12.85 -1.60 -5.82
N PHE A 192 -13.13 -2.03 -4.60
CA PHE A 192 -14.37 -2.70 -4.25
C PHE A 192 -15.61 -1.82 -4.51
N TYR A 193 -15.56 -0.53 -4.15
CA TYR A 193 -16.65 0.41 -4.46
C TYR A 193 -16.84 0.62 -5.98
N GLY A 194 -15.75 0.69 -6.75
CA GLY A 194 -15.81 0.77 -8.21
C GLY A 194 -16.45 -0.47 -8.84
N VAL A 195 -16.08 -1.67 -8.38
CA VAL A 195 -16.69 -2.93 -8.81
C VAL A 195 -18.16 -3.01 -8.42
N LEU A 196 -18.50 -2.62 -7.19
CA LEU A 196 -19.89 -2.57 -6.71
C LEU A 196 -20.75 -1.65 -7.59
N ALA A 197 -20.25 -0.46 -7.93
CA ALA A 197 -20.94 0.46 -8.84
C ALA A 197 -21.16 -0.14 -10.24
N CYS A 198 -20.17 -0.88 -10.77
CA CYS A 198 -20.31 -1.59 -12.04
C CYS A 198 -21.37 -2.71 -11.96
N ILE A 199 -21.40 -3.48 -10.86
CA ILE A 199 -22.40 -4.53 -10.64
C ILE A 199 -23.81 -3.92 -10.55
N LEU A 200 -23.98 -2.84 -9.77
CA LEU A 200 -25.26 -2.14 -9.65
C LEU A 200 -25.74 -1.61 -11.01
N THR A 201 -24.83 -1.10 -11.83
CA THR A 201 -25.13 -0.66 -13.20
C THR A 201 -25.51 -1.84 -14.10
N ALA A 202 -24.80 -2.96 -14.01
CA ALA A 202 -25.13 -4.15 -14.78
C ALA A 202 -26.51 -4.71 -14.41
N VAL A 203 -26.85 -4.72 -13.12
CA VAL A 203 -28.18 -5.10 -12.62
C VAL A 203 -29.23 -4.13 -13.15
N SER A 204 -28.98 -2.82 -13.11
CA SER A 204 -29.95 -1.84 -13.61
C SER A 204 -30.19 -1.94 -15.12
N VAL A 205 -29.18 -2.34 -15.91
CA VAL A 205 -29.33 -2.63 -17.34
C VAL A 205 -30.10 -3.93 -17.58
N LEU A 206 -29.77 -5.01 -16.86
CA LEU A 206 -30.34 -6.34 -17.08
C LEU A 206 -31.76 -6.53 -16.55
N PHE A 207 -32.15 -5.72 -15.56
CA PHE A 207 -33.44 -5.78 -14.87
C PHE A 207 -34.19 -4.46 -14.93
N ALA A 208 -33.99 -3.67 -15.99
CA ALA A 208 -34.53 -2.32 -16.12
C ALA A 208 -36.05 -2.28 -15.89
N ASP A 209 -36.79 -3.15 -16.56
CA ASP A 209 -38.25 -3.19 -16.47
C ASP A 209 -38.73 -3.79 -15.15
N GLU A 210 -38.03 -4.79 -14.60
CA GLU A 210 -38.39 -5.36 -13.29
C GLU A 210 -38.12 -4.40 -12.14
N LEU A 211 -37.02 -3.64 -12.18
CA LEU A 211 -36.72 -2.62 -11.17
C LEU A 211 -37.73 -1.48 -11.22
N PHE A 212 -38.13 -1.07 -12.42
CA PHE A 212 -39.20 -0.09 -12.59
C PHE A 212 -40.51 -0.60 -12.00
N ARG A 213 -40.96 -1.80 -12.37
CA ARG A 213 -42.20 -2.40 -11.85
C ARG A 213 -42.15 -2.64 -10.35
N TRP A 214 -40.99 -3.05 -9.82
CA TRP A 214 -40.77 -3.19 -8.38
C TRP A 214 -40.90 -1.85 -7.65
N GLY A 215 -40.30 -0.78 -8.16
CA GLY A 215 -40.48 0.57 -7.60
C GLY A 215 -41.94 1.06 -7.66
N MET A 216 -42.63 0.76 -8.77
CA MET A 216 -44.04 1.08 -8.94
C MET A 216 -44.97 0.27 -8.02
N SER A 217 -44.57 -0.93 -7.59
CA SER A 217 -45.36 -1.77 -6.68
C SER A 217 -45.62 -1.13 -5.31
N PHE A 218 -44.74 -0.20 -4.89
CA PHE A 218 -44.94 0.58 -3.68
C PHE A 218 -45.96 1.71 -3.83
N HIS A 219 -46.32 2.06 -5.07
CA HIS A 219 -47.17 3.21 -5.38
C HIS A 219 -48.53 2.80 -5.96
N ILE A 220 -48.60 1.69 -6.70
CA ILE A 220 -49.78 1.27 -7.46
C ILE A 220 -50.03 -0.24 -7.29
N GLN A 221 -51.29 -0.63 -7.09
CA GLN A 221 -51.69 -2.03 -6.91
C GLN A 221 -51.39 -2.92 -8.14
N ASN A 222 -51.54 -2.39 -9.36
CA ASN A 222 -51.34 -3.13 -10.61
C ASN A 222 -50.02 -2.77 -11.30
N ALA A 223 -48.91 -2.76 -10.55
CA ALA A 223 -47.60 -2.35 -11.06
C ALA A 223 -47.06 -3.24 -12.19
N GLU A 224 -47.50 -4.49 -12.31
CA GLU A 224 -47.06 -5.39 -13.40
C GLU A 224 -47.52 -4.94 -14.79
N LEU A 225 -48.61 -4.17 -14.87
CA LEU A 225 -49.16 -3.62 -16.10
C LEU A 225 -48.61 -2.21 -16.42
N ALA A 226 -47.73 -1.67 -15.58
CA ALA A 226 -47.18 -0.33 -15.78
C ALA A 226 -46.18 -0.34 -16.95
N GLU A 227 -46.40 0.57 -17.91
CA GLU A 227 -45.46 0.86 -18.98
C GLU A 227 -44.60 2.09 -18.63
N PRO A 228 -43.28 2.03 -18.89
CA PRO A 228 -42.38 3.15 -18.63
C PRO A 228 -42.65 4.31 -19.58
N SER A 229 -42.59 5.53 -19.06
CA SER A 229 -42.70 6.75 -19.86
C SER A 229 -41.40 7.04 -20.62
N GLU A 230 -41.47 7.84 -21.69
CA GLU A 230 -40.27 8.23 -22.46
C GLU A 230 -39.21 8.93 -21.58
N LEU A 231 -39.65 9.73 -20.60
CA LEU A 231 -38.75 10.40 -19.65
C LEU A 231 -38.04 9.39 -18.73
N GLU A 232 -38.75 8.36 -18.28
CA GLU A 232 -38.17 7.30 -17.46
C GLU A 232 -37.13 6.51 -18.28
N ILE A 233 -37.47 6.16 -19.52
CA ILE A 233 -36.55 5.49 -20.45
C ILE A 233 -35.30 6.37 -20.67
N ALA A 234 -35.47 7.65 -20.96
CA ALA A 234 -34.35 8.58 -21.13
C ALA A 234 -33.47 8.65 -19.86
N GLY A 235 -34.09 8.68 -18.68
CA GLY A 235 -33.41 8.62 -17.39
C GLY A 235 -32.54 7.38 -17.22
N ARG A 236 -33.01 6.20 -17.67
CA ARG A 236 -32.21 4.96 -17.65
C ARG A 236 -30.94 5.11 -18.48
N TYR A 237 -31.02 5.60 -19.72
CA TYR A 237 -29.85 5.77 -20.58
C TYR A 237 -28.86 6.79 -20.02
N ILE A 238 -29.34 7.88 -19.42
CA ILE A 238 -28.50 8.86 -18.72
C ILE A 238 -27.76 8.18 -17.56
N ALA A 239 -28.48 7.45 -16.70
CA ALA A 239 -27.88 6.74 -15.58
C ALA A 239 -26.85 5.69 -16.04
N TRP A 240 -27.17 4.90 -17.07
CA TRP A 240 -26.26 3.92 -17.67
C TRP A 240 -25.05 4.54 -18.36
N THR A 241 -25.09 5.84 -18.67
CA THR A 241 -23.93 6.58 -19.16
C THR A 241 -23.09 7.10 -18.01
N VAL A 242 -23.71 7.76 -17.03
CA VAL A 242 -23.03 8.48 -15.94
C VAL A 242 -22.38 7.51 -14.94
N LEU A 243 -23.06 6.42 -14.58
CA LEU A 243 -22.56 5.48 -13.57
C LEU A 243 -21.24 4.80 -13.96
N PRO A 244 -21.02 4.34 -15.20
CA PRO A 244 -19.70 3.86 -15.63
C PRO A 244 -18.60 4.91 -15.51
N PHE A 245 -18.85 6.18 -15.86
CA PHE A 245 -17.87 7.25 -15.69
C PHE A 245 -17.55 7.51 -14.21
N LEU A 246 -18.56 7.46 -13.34
CA LEU A 246 -18.34 7.55 -11.89
C LEU A 246 -17.51 6.38 -11.36
N ALA A 247 -17.81 5.15 -11.79
CA ALA A 247 -17.04 3.97 -11.42
C ALA A 247 -15.58 4.07 -11.88
N MET A 248 -15.34 4.59 -13.10
CA MET A 248 -14.00 4.88 -13.59
C MET A 248 -13.27 5.89 -12.71
N ALA A 249 -13.94 6.98 -12.31
CA ALA A 249 -13.37 7.98 -11.40
C ALA A 249 -13.00 7.38 -10.04
N LEU A 250 -13.83 6.48 -9.49
CA LEU A 250 -13.53 5.75 -8.24
C LEU A 250 -12.30 4.86 -8.38
N PHE A 251 -12.17 4.11 -9.49
CA PHE A 251 -10.99 3.30 -9.76
C PHE A 251 -9.71 4.13 -9.86
N ILE A 252 -9.77 5.29 -10.53
CA ILE A 252 -8.63 6.20 -10.63
C ILE A 252 -8.28 6.80 -9.28
N ALA A 253 -9.29 7.28 -8.53
CA ALA A 253 -9.09 7.85 -7.20
C ALA A 253 -8.42 6.84 -6.25
N GLY A 254 -8.85 5.58 -6.27
CA GLY A 254 -8.27 4.56 -5.42
C GLY A 254 -6.81 4.18 -5.76
N LEU A 255 -6.34 4.40 -6.99
CA LEU A 255 -4.93 4.28 -7.34
C LEU A 255 -4.09 5.47 -6.87
N SER A 256 -4.72 6.63 -6.67
CA SER A 256 -4.05 7.86 -6.22
C SER A 256 -3.94 7.99 -4.70
N VAL A 257 -4.76 7.24 -3.95
CA VAL A 257 -4.70 7.23 -2.49
C VAL A 257 -3.49 6.41 -2.04
N SER A 258 -2.54 7.09 -1.40
CA SER A 258 -1.41 6.43 -0.73
C SER A 258 -1.92 5.67 0.49
N PRO A 259 -1.33 4.51 0.85
CA PRO A 259 -1.68 3.84 2.10
C PRO A 259 -1.46 4.80 3.26
N VAL A 260 -2.41 4.83 4.18
CA VAL A 260 -2.26 5.47 5.49
C VAL A 260 -1.52 4.51 6.39
#